data_AF-A0A820PNX4-F1
#
_entry.id   AF-A0A820PNX4-F1
#
_cell.length_a   1.000
_cell.length_b   1.000
_cell.length_c   1.000
_cell.angle_alpha   90.00
_cell.angle_beta   90.00
_cell.angle_gamma   90.00
#
_symmetry.space_group_name_H-M   'P 1'
#
loop_
_entity.id
_entity.type
_entity.pdbx_description
1 polymer ?
#
loop_
_entity_poly.entity_id
_entity_poly.type
_entity_poly.pdbx_seq_one_letter_code
_entity_poly.pdbx_strand_id
1 'polypeptide(L)' 'EDKVELVTTCCKFLSYFCRTSRHNQRAMFEHLSYLLENSSMLLSRPSLRGSAPLDVASASVMDNNELALALR' A
#
# COMPACT_ATOMS: atom_id res chain seq x y z
N GLU A 1 -4.67 -19.98 -8.20
CA GLU A 1 -3.65 -19.29 -7.37
C GLU A 1 -3.12 -18.02 -8.02
N ASP A 2 -3.13 -17.95 -9.35
CA ASP A 2 -2.62 -16.84 -10.19
C ASP A 2 -3.12 -15.45 -9.81
N LYS A 3 -4.40 -15.30 -9.42
CA LYS A 3 -4.94 -14.00 -8.99
C LYS A 3 -4.27 -13.48 -7.71
N VAL A 4 -3.95 -14.37 -6.77
CA VAL A 4 -3.30 -13.97 -5.51
C VAL A 4 -1.86 -13.57 -5.78
N GLU A 5 -1.16 -14.31 -6.64
CA GLU A 5 0.21 -13.97 -7.04
C GLU A 5 0.28 -12.63 -7.78
N LEU A 6 -0.67 -12.36 -8.68
CA LEU A 6 -0.79 -11.07 -9.35
C LEU A 6 -0.96 -9.93 -8.34
N VAL A 7 -1.93 -10.03 -7.43
CA VAL A 7 -2.19 -9.00 -6.40
C VAL A 7 -0.97 -8.80 -5.51
N THR A 8 -0.32 -9.89 -5.10
CA THR A 8 0.91 -9.87 -4.28
C THR A 8 2.01 -9.09 -4.98
N THR A 9 2.21 -9.37 -6.28
CA THR A 9 3.24 -8.72 -7.09
C THR A 9 2.93 -7.24 -7.31
N CYS A 10 1.67 -6.89 -7.60
CA CYS A 10 1.24 -5.51 -7.72
C CYS A 10 1.43 -4.74 -6.41
N CYS A 11 1.07 -5.31 -5.25
CA CYS A 11 1.25 -4.65 -3.96
C CYS A 11 2.73 -4.43 -3.65
N LYS A 12 3.61 -5.40 -3.95
CA LYS A 12 5.07 -5.21 -3.82
C LYS A 12 5.58 -4.06 -4.68
N PHE A 13 5.15 -4.01 -5.95
CA PHE A 13 5.52 -2.95 -6.86
C PHE A 13 5.05 -1.58 -6.34
N LEU A 14 3.80 -1.45 -5.91
CA LEU A 14 3.25 -0.19 -5.43
C LEU A 14 3.90 0.27 -4.11
N SER A 15 4.20 -0.66 -3.20
CA SER A 15 4.95 -0.35 -1.97
C SER A 15 6.36 0.14 -2.29
N TYR A 16 7.03 -0.42 -3.31
CA TYR A 16 8.30 0.08 -3.79
C TYR A 16 8.15 1.45 -4.48
N PHE A 17 7.12 1.62 -5.31
CA PHE A 17 6.81 2.86 -6.02
C PHE A 17 6.66 4.04 -5.04
N CYS A 18 6.00 3.84 -3.89
CA CYS A 18 5.89 4.85 -2.84
C CYS A 18 7.27 5.31 -2.29
N ARG A 19 8.29 4.44 -2.30
CA ARG A 19 9.63 4.75 -1.77
C ARG A 19 10.53 5.46 -2.78
N THR A 20 10.17 5.44 -4.06
CA THR A 20 11.01 5.99 -5.14
C THR A 20 11.00 7.52 -5.17
N SER A 21 9.89 8.16 -4.80
CA SER A 21 9.81 9.63 -4.70
C SER A 21 8.64 10.08 -3.82
N ARG A 22 8.75 11.27 -3.23
CA ARG A 22 7.65 11.89 -2.47
C ARG A 22 6.42 12.21 -3.33
N HIS A 23 6.62 12.50 -4.62
CA HIS A 23 5.53 12.73 -5.55
C HIS A 23 4.71 11.45 -5.78
N ASN A 24 5.39 10.34 -6.03
CA ASN A 24 4.77 9.02 -6.21
C ASN A 24 4.03 8.58 -4.94
N GLN A 25 4.65 8.81 -3.78
CA GLN A 25 4.01 8.55 -2.49
C GLN A 25 2.72 9.35 -2.31
N ARG A 26 2.73 10.64 -2.64
CA ARG A 26 1.54 11.50 -2.58
C ARG A 26 0.44 11.04 -3.53
N ALA A 27 0.78 10.66 -4.76
CA ALA A 27 -0.20 10.10 -5.70
C ALA A 27 -0.85 8.83 -5.15
N MET A 28 -0.09 7.96 -4.47
CA MET A 28 -0.66 6.79 -3.80
C MET A 28 -1.49 7.15 -2.57
N PHE A 29 -1.13 8.20 -1.84
CA PHE A 29 -1.89 8.69 -0.68
C PHE A 29 -3.29 9.20 -1.07
N GLU A 30 -3.45 9.79 -2.26
CA GLU A 30 -4.76 10.21 -2.78
C GLU A 30 -5.74 9.03 -2.96
N HIS A 31 -5.22 7.80 -3.07
CA HIS A 31 -6.00 6.57 -3.15
C HIS A 31 -6.07 5.80 -1.81
N LEU A 32 -5.66 6.40 -0.69
CA LEU A 32 -5.56 5.73 0.61
C LEU A 32 -6.90 5.10 1.06
N SER A 33 -8.03 5.81 0.93
CA SER A 33 -9.34 5.28 1.32
C SER A 33 -9.69 3.99 0.60
N TYR A 34 -9.43 3.92 -0.71
CA TYR A 34 -9.66 2.71 -1.51
C TYR A 34 -8.78 1.54 -1.06
N LEU A 35 -7.51 1.81 -0.74
CA LEU A 35 -6.60 0.78 -0.21
C LEU A 35 -7.07 0.26 1.15
N LEU A 36 -7.59 1.13 2.01
CA LEU A 36 -8.11 0.79 3.33
C LEU A 36 -9.41 -0.01 3.26
N GLU A 37 -10.33 0.33 2.36
CA GLU A 37 -11.55 -0.45 2.09
C GLU A 37 -11.22 -1.91 1.69
N ASN A 38 -10.08 -2.10 1.04
CA ASN A 38 -9.60 -3.39 0.55
C ASN A 38 -8.52 -4.04 1.45
N SER A 39 -8.23 -3.45 2.61
CA SER A 39 -7.11 -3.83 3.48
C SER A 39 -7.21 -5.22 4.10
N SER A 40 -8.43 -5.78 4.19
CA SER A 40 -8.67 -7.13 4.72
C SER A 40 -8.21 -8.24 3.75
N MET A 41 -7.96 -7.89 2.49
CA MET A 41 -7.45 -8.83 1.51
C MET A 41 -6.11 -9.41 1.96
N LEU A 42 -5.99 -10.73 1.84
CA LEU A 42 -4.76 -11.49 2.13
C LEU A 42 -4.30 -11.49 3.60
N LEU A 43 -5.02 -10.84 4.53
CA LEU A 43 -4.67 -10.84 5.96
C LEU A 43 -4.74 -12.24 6.60
N SER A 44 -5.57 -13.13 6.07
CA SER A 44 -5.68 -14.53 6.51
C SER A 44 -4.50 -15.41 6.07
N ARG A 45 -3.55 -14.87 5.30
CA ARG A 45 -2.37 -15.58 4.80
C ARG A 45 -1.10 -14.88 5.30
N PRO A 46 -0.60 -15.22 6.51
CA PRO A 46 0.53 -14.54 7.14
C PRO A 46 1.81 -14.49 6.28
N SER A 47 2.00 -15.48 5.40
CA SER A 47 3.11 -15.54 4.44
C SER A 47 3.11 -14.44 3.37
N LEU A 48 2.00 -13.71 3.23
CA LEU A 48 1.84 -12.62 2.25
C LEU A 48 1.93 -11.22 2.88
N ARG A 49 2.32 -11.12 4.16
CA ARG A 49 2.64 -9.82 4.79
C ARG A 49 3.75 -9.09 4.03
N GLY A 50 3.61 -7.78 3.87
CA GLY A 50 4.49 -6.97 3.01
C GLY A 50 4.08 -6.96 1.54
N SER A 51 2.96 -7.60 1.19
CA SER A 51 2.44 -7.71 -0.17
C SER A 51 0.91 -7.70 -0.24
N ALA A 52 0.26 -7.13 0.77
CA ALA A 52 -1.16 -6.87 0.81
C ALA A 52 -1.47 -5.38 0.55
N PRO A 53 -2.72 -5.03 0.18
CA PRO A 53 -3.12 -3.63 0.02
C PRO A 53 -2.88 -2.77 1.26
N LEU A 54 -2.99 -3.35 2.46
CA LEU A 54 -2.67 -2.68 3.72
C LEU A 54 -1.20 -2.24 3.79
N ASP A 55 -0.28 -3.04 3.24
CA ASP A 55 1.15 -2.68 3.20
C ASP A 55 1.39 -1.50 2.24
N VAL A 56 0.63 -1.41 1.15
CA VAL A 56 0.67 -0.28 0.21
C VAL A 56 0.11 0.99 0.86
N ALA A 57 -1.00 0.87 1.59
CA ALA A 57 -1.57 1.97 2.38
C ALA A 57 -0.59 2.48 3.43
N SER A 58 0.14 1.58 4.08
CA SER A 58 1.20 1.96 5.01
C SER A 58 2.34 2.69 4.28
N ALA A 59 2.83 2.13 3.17
CA ALA A 59 3.93 2.71 2.40
C ALA A 59 3.60 4.10 1.81
N SER A 60 2.32 4.40 1.53
CA SER A 60 1.90 5.71 1.02
C SER A 60 1.93 6.82 2.08
N VAL A 61 2.10 6.50 3.36
CA VAL A 61 2.17 7.48 4.47
C VAL A 61 3.52 7.47 5.18
N MET A 62 4.14 6.30 5.31
CA MET A 62 5.36 6.10 6.10
C MET A 62 6.47 7.08 5.73
N ASP A 63 7.21 7.53 6.74
CA ASP A 63 8.36 8.44 6.61
C ASP A 63 8.04 9.79 5.92
N ASN A 64 6.75 10.19 5.92
CA ASN A 64 6.31 11.45 5.34
C ASN A 64 5.37 12.22 6.31
N ASN A 65 5.96 13.16 7.04
CA ASN A 65 5.25 13.95 8.05
C ASN A 65 4.11 14.78 7.46
N GLU A 66 4.24 15.29 6.25
CA GLU A 66 3.17 16.08 5.60
C GLU A 66 1.94 15.22 5.34
N LEU A 67 2.13 14.01 4.81
CA LEU A 67 1.04 13.07 4.54
C LEU A 67 0.45 12.52 5.83
N ALA A 68 1.28 12.23 6.83
CA ALA A 68 0.83 11.79 8.15
C ALA A 68 -0.05 12.85 8.84
N LEU A 69 0.30 14.13 8.75
CA LEU A 69 -0.53 15.22 9.26
C LEU A 69 -1.79 15.47 8.44
N ALA A 70 -1.79 15.08 7.16
CA ALA A 70 -2.94 15.20 6.27
C ALA A 70 -3.94 14.03 6.37
N LEU A 71 -3.64 13.00 7.17
CA LEU A 71 -4.58 11.93 7.49
C LEU A 71 -5.82 12.52 8.18
N ARG A 72 -6.99 12.07 7.73
CA ARG A 72 -8.31 12.47 8.26
C ARG A 72 -8.98 11.32 8.98
#